data_AF-A0A959UUH0-F1
#
_entry.id   AF-A0A959UUH0-F1
#
_cell.length_a   1.000
_cell.length_b   1.000
_cell.length_c   1.000
_cell.angle_alpha   90.00
_cell.angle_beta   90.00
_cell.angle_gamma   90.00
#
_symmetry.space_group_name_H-M   'P 1'
#
loop_
_entity.id
_entity.type
_entity.pdbx_description
1 polymer ?
#
loop_
_entity_poly.entity_id
_entity_poly.type
_entity_poly.pdbx_seq_one_letter_code
_entity_poly.pdbx_strand_id
1 'polypeptide(L)'
;EKRLLHRIAEVPTVDYRLASLEMLFSNLIGPLVLSAVVWWVGGGKAVTGDADRRRESLALLLVGLSGVLPLMLTMVQKSFYMGAALPIMALAVARPFHRQVESIVDRAIHQPVIQKVVRGIGIVLIIGAFVGAVALFGSPGRDAELLGDVQRIGEVVPPGTTVGVPIGMWDDWSLQTYLMRYHSISVDATVAEYPWYITGKDGVPPLPDAYRQLDIECERTALWSLAEPR
;
A
#
# COMPACT_ATOMS: atom_id res chain seq x y z
N GLU A 1 -25.08 12.46 5.32
CA GLU A 1 -24.45 12.77 4.02
C GLU A 1 -23.65 14.07 3.97
N LYS A 2 -24.18 15.24 4.37
CA LYS A 2 -23.45 16.53 4.26
C LYS A 2 -22.06 16.56 4.90
N ARG A 3 -21.84 15.86 6.03
CA ARG A 3 -20.55 15.81 6.74
C ARG A 3 -19.49 14.94 6.04
N LEU A 4 -19.90 13.89 5.31
CA LEU A 4 -19.00 13.04 4.53
C LEU A 4 -18.55 13.74 3.25
N LEU A 5 -19.48 14.43 2.56
CA LEU A 5 -19.17 15.21 1.36
C LEU A 5 -18.26 16.42 1.66
N HIS A 6 -18.37 17.02 2.86
CA HIS A 6 -17.51 18.11 3.28
C HIS A 6 -16.05 17.66 3.49
N ARG A 7 -15.81 16.53 4.18
CA ARG A 7 -14.45 15.99 4.37
C ARG A 7 -13.76 15.55 3.08
N ILE A 8 -14.50 15.02 2.10
CA ILE A 8 -13.95 14.65 0.79
C ILE A 8 -13.51 15.90 0.00
N ALA A 9 -14.16 17.05 0.22
CA ALA A 9 -13.78 18.30 -0.42
C ALA A 9 -12.63 19.03 0.29
N GLU A 10 -12.42 18.78 1.59
CA GLU A 10 -11.52 19.59 2.43
C GLU A 10 -10.06 19.13 2.46
N VAL A 11 -9.75 17.88 2.09
CA VAL A 11 -8.36 17.41 2.05
C VAL A 11 -8.03 16.83 0.68
N PRO A 12 -7.69 17.69 -0.30
CA PRO A 12 -7.15 17.20 -1.57
C PRO A 12 -5.90 16.38 -1.30
N THR A 13 -5.77 15.22 -1.95
CA THR A 13 -4.60 14.36 -1.80
C THR A 13 -3.56 14.58 -2.90
N VAL A 14 -3.89 15.41 -3.88
CA VAL A 14 -3.06 15.83 -5.02
C VAL A 14 -3.35 17.29 -5.35
N ASP A 15 -2.39 17.98 -5.96
CA ASP A 15 -2.52 19.41 -6.31
C ASP A 15 -3.29 19.64 -7.63
N TYR A 16 -3.38 18.63 -8.49
CA TYR A 16 -4.01 18.75 -9.80
C TYR A 16 -4.65 17.42 -10.25
N ARG A 17 -5.68 17.52 -11.11
CA ARG A 17 -6.53 16.40 -11.50
C ARG A 17 -5.85 15.33 -12.38
N LEU A 18 -4.76 15.68 -13.05
CA LEU A 18 -4.02 14.76 -13.92
C LEU A 18 -3.03 13.88 -13.16
N ALA A 19 -2.88 14.04 -11.84
CA ALA A 19 -1.93 13.26 -11.05
C ALA A 19 -2.17 11.75 -11.17
N SER A 20 -3.42 11.32 -11.35
CA SER A 20 -3.77 9.93 -11.64
C SER A 20 -3.09 9.38 -12.91
N LEU A 21 -2.88 10.21 -13.95
CA LEU A 21 -2.17 9.79 -15.16
C LEU A 21 -0.66 9.64 -14.93
N GLU A 22 -0.06 10.51 -14.12
CA GLU A 22 1.35 10.38 -13.72
C GLU A 22 1.57 9.14 -12.85
N MET A 23 0.67 8.91 -11.89
CA MET A 23 0.68 7.69 -11.09
C MET A 23 0.50 6.45 -11.99
N LEU A 24 -0.44 6.48 -12.93
CA LEU A 24 -0.66 5.40 -13.90
C LEU A 24 0.61 5.13 -14.71
N PHE A 25 1.21 6.17 -15.29
CA PHE A 25 2.46 6.06 -16.05
C PHE A 25 3.57 5.45 -15.21
N SER A 26 3.75 5.94 -13.97
CA SER A 26 4.76 5.44 -13.03
C SER A 26 4.55 3.95 -12.70
N ASN A 27 3.30 3.52 -12.50
CA ASN A 27 2.97 2.11 -12.27
C ASN A 27 3.16 1.24 -13.52
N LEU A 28 3.10 1.83 -14.72
CA LEU A 28 3.32 1.13 -15.98
C LEU A 28 4.79 1.10 -16.43
N ILE A 29 5.71 1.77 -15.72
CA ILE A 29 7.15 1.74 -16.04
C ILE A 29 7.65 0.30 -16.13
N GLY A 30 7.32 -0.55 -15.16
CA GLY A 30 7.74 -1.96 -15.15
C GLY A 30 7.29 -2.73 -16.41
N PRO A 31 5.97 -2.80 -16.70
CA PRO A 31 5.46 -3.38 -17.93
C PRO A 31 6.06 -2.78 -19.21
N LEU A 32 6.24 -1.46 -19.28
CA LEU A 32 6.84 -0.78 -20.44
C LEU A 32 8.29 -1.20 -20.66
N VAL A 33 9.10 -1.25 -19.59
CA VAL A 33 10.50 -1.70 -19.64
C VAL A 33 10.58 -3.15 -20.06
N LEU A 34 9.75 -4.04 -19.50
CA LEU A 34 9.72 -5.45 -19.89
C LEU A 34 9.35 -5.62 -21.37
N SER A 35 8.30 -4.92 -21.84
CA SER A 35 7.92 -4.90 -23.25
C SER A 35 9.05 -4.39 -24.15
N ALA A 36 9.78 -3.35 -23.73
CA ALA A 36 10.93 -2.83 -24.46
C ALA A 36 12.09 -3.85 -24.53
N VAL A 37 12.37 -4.57 -23.44
CA VAL A 37 13.38 -5.64 -23.43
C VAL A 37 12.97 -6.78 -24.36
N VAL A 38 11.71 -7.23 -24.32
CA VAL A 38 11.20 -8.27 -25.21
C VAL A 38 11.31 -7.84 -26.68
N TRP A 39 10.99 -6.58 -26.97
CA TRP A 39 11.14 -6.02 -28.32
C TRP A 39 12.60 -6.04 -28.79
N TRP A 40 13.53 -5.63 -27.92
CA TRP A 40 14.96 -5.60 -28.22
C TRP A 40 15.53 -7.01 -28.45
N VAL A 41 15.28 -7.94 -27.53
CA VAL A 41 15.72 -9.35 -27.62
C VAL A 41 15.06 -10.07 -28.81
N GLY A 42 13.82 -9.72 -29.14
CA GLY A 42 13.08 -10.22 -30.30
C GLY A 42 13.63 -9.71 -31.65
N GLY A 43 14.67 -8.88 -31.65
CA GLY A 43 15.36 -8.40 -32.84
C GLY A 43 14.82 -7.09 -33.41
N GLY A 44 14.05 -6.32 -32.63
CA GLY A 44 13.65 -4.93 -32.94
C GLY A 44 12.78 -4.75 -34.20
N LYS A 45 12.43 -5.83 -34.89
CA LYS A 45 11.56 -5.76 -36.07
C LYS A 45 10.17 -5.36 -35.59
N ALA A 46 9.68 -4.25 -36.12
CA ALA A 46 8.30 -3.84 -35.92
C ALA A 46 7.41 -5.05 -36.20
N VAL A 47 6.49 -5.37 -35.28
CA VAL A 47 5.44 -6.36 -35.54
C VAL A 47 4.52 -5.75 -36.59
N THR A 48 4.95 -5.79 -37.85
CA THR A 48 4.12 -5.53 -39.00
C THR A 48 3.25 -6.76 -39.16
N GLY A 49 1.96 -6.61 -38.88
CA GLY A 49 0.97 -7.64 -39.22
C GLY A 49 0.29 -8.26 -38.01
N ASP A 50 -0.66 -7.50 -37.43
CA ASP A 50 -2.03 -7.98 -37.19
C ASP A 50 -2.90 -6.79 -36.81
N ALA A 51 -3.81 -6.36 -37.68
CA ALA A 51 -4.74 -5.28 -37.35
C ALA A 51 -5.59 -5.65 -36.10
N ASP A 52 -5.90 -6.94 -35.96
CA ASP A 52 -6.65 -7.49 -34.84
C ASP A 52 -5.94 -7.31 -33.50
N ARG A 53 -4.61 -7.49 -33.45
CA ARG A 53 -3.85 -7.29 -32.21
C ARG A 53 -3.79 -5.84 -31.78
N ARG A 54 -3.67 -4.92 -32.74
CA ARG A 54 -3.72 -3.49 -32.44
C ARG A 54 -5.09 -3.12 -31.89
N ARG A 55 -6.16 -3.68 -32.46
CA ARG A 55 -7.53 -3.51 -31.99
C ARG A 55 -7.73 -4.08 -30.58
N GLU A 56 -7.24 -5.29 -30.31
CA GLU A 56 -7.31 -5.90 -28.97
C GLU A 56 -6.51 -5.10 -27.94
N SER A 57 -5.29 -4.69 -28.28
CA SER A 57 -4.43 -3.86 -27.40
C SER A 57 -5.12 -2.53 -27.10
N LEU A 58 -5.70 -1.89 -28.12
CA LEU A 58 -6.48 -0.66 -27.96
C LEU A 58 -7.74 -0.89 -27.12
N ALA A 59 -8.47 -1.98 -27.33
CA ALA A 59 -9.64 -2.31 -26.54
C ALA A 59 -9.28 -2.49 -25.05
N LEU A 60 -8.22 -3.24 -24.76
CA LEU A 60 -7.69 -3.38 -23.39
C LEU A 60 -7.25 -2.04 -22.82
N LEU A 61 -6.56 -1.21 -23.60
CA LEU A 61 -6.13 0.12 -23.18
C LEU A 61 -7.33 1.01 -22.82
N LEU A 62 -8.38 1.01 -23.65
CA LEU A 62 -9.59 1.80 -23.39
C LEU A 62 -10.36 1.29 -22.17
N VAL A 63 -10.42 -0.02 -21.94
CA VAL A 63 -11.02 -0.61 -20.74
C VAL A 63 -10.20 -0.28 -19.49
N GLY A 64 -8.87 -0.32 -19.55
CA GLY A 64 -8.03 0.10 -18.44
C GLY A 64 -8.16 1.59 -18.15
N LEU A 65 -8.17 2.43 -19.19
CA LEU A 65 -8.36 3.87 -19.06
C LEU A 65 -9.75 4.23 -18.52
N SER A 66 -10.80 3.50 -18.85
CA SER A 66 -12.13 3.75 -18.28
C SER A 66 -12.17 3.50 -16.76
N GLY A 67 -11.27 2.70 -16.21
CA GLY A 67 -11.07 2.53 -14.77
C GLY A 67 -10.25 3.63 -14.09
N VAL A 68 -9.47 4.43 -14.85
CA VAL A 68 -8.60 5.48 -14.30
C VAL A 68 -9.14 6.89 -14.55
N LEU A 69 -9.62 7.18 -15.77
CA LEU A 69 -10.08 8.52 -16.16
C LEU A 69 -11.18 9.08 -15.24
N PRO A 70 -12.16 8.32 -14.73
CA PRO A 70 -13.14 8.85 -13.80
C PRO A 70 -12.54 9.36 -12.48
N LEU A 71 -11.40 8.81 -12.04
CA LEU A 71 -10.72 9.26 -10.80
C LEU A 71 -10.25 10.72 -10.92
N MET A 72 -9.96 11.16 -12.15
CA MET A 72 -9.55 12.55 -12.45
C MET A 72 -10.67 13.56 -12.19
N LEU A 73 -11.92 13.13 -12.01
CA LEU A 73 -13.02 14.02 -11.65
C LEU A 73 -12.94 14.50 -10.19
N THR A 74 -12.09 13.88 -9.36
CA THR A 74 -11.93 14.21 -7.94
C THR A 74 -10.49 14.64 -7.61
N MET A 75 -10.31 15.35 -6.49
CA MET A 75 -8.98 15.70 -5.94
C MET A 75 -8.49 14.67 -4.91
N VAL A 76 -9.26 13.61 -4.66
CA VAL A 76 -8.91 12.50 -3.76
C VAL A 76 -8.43 11.35 -4.61
N GLN A 77 -7.17 11.44 -5.02
CA GLN A 77 -6.50 10.50 -5.90
C GLN A 77 -5.42 9.74 -5.13
N LYS A 78 -5.55 8.41 -5.09
CA LYS A 78 -4.56 7.50 -4.50
C LYS A 78 -4.30 6.35 -5.47
N SER A 79 -3.06 5.89 -5.52
CA SER A 79 -2.62 4.86 -6.48
C SER A 79 -3.41 3.55 -6.36
N PHE A 80 -3.81 3.17 -5.15
CA PHE A 80 -4.54 1.93 -4.91
C PHE A 80 -5.95 1.91 -5.53
N TYR A 81 -6.55 3.07 -5.85
CA TYR A 81 -7.83 3.10 -6.59
C TYR A 81 -7.71 2.59 -8.02
N MET A 82 -6.51 2.60 -8.60
CA MET A 82 -6.26 2.08 -9.95
C MET A 82 -5.95 0.58 -9.97
N GLY A 83 -5.92 -0.09 -8.80
CA GLY A 83 -5.44 -1.47 -8.66
C GLY A 83 -6.10 -2.47 -9.63
N ALA A 84 -7.39 -2.30 -9.93
CA ALA A 84 -8.12 -3.16 -10.87
C ALA A 84 -7.81 -2.85 -12.36
N ALA A 85 -7.44 -1.60 -12.68
CA ALA A 85 -7.12 -1.18 -14.04
C ALA A 85 -5.70 -1.55 -14.47
N LEU A 86 -4.75 -1.56 -13.52
CA LEU A 86 -3.33 -1.80 -13.80
C LEU A 86 -3.05 -3.13 -14.53
N PRO A 87 -3.64 -4.29 -14.17
CA PRO A 87 -3.40 -5.54 -14.90
C PRO A 87 -3.87 -5.48 -16.35
N ILE A 88 -5.01 -4.84 -16.61
CA ILE A 88 -5.58 -4.69 -17.96
C ILE A 88 -4.68 -3.79 -18.81
N MET A 89 -4.21 -2.68 -18.23
CA MET A 89 -3.26 -1.76 -18.88
C MET A 89 -1.92 -2.45 -19.18
N ALA A 90 -1.40 -3.26 -18.25
CA ALA A 90 -0.18 -4.03 -18.47
C ALA A 90 -0.35 -5.04 -19.62
N LEU A 91 -1.49 -5.72 -19.70
CA LEU A 91 -1.82 -6.59 -20.83
C LEU A 91 -1.91 -5.82 -22.16
N ALA A 92 -2.51 -4.64 -22.16
CA ALA A 92 -2.57 -3.78 -23.35
C ALA A 92 -1.17 -3.42 -23.88
N VAL A 93 -0.23 -3.12 -22.98
CA VAL A 93 1.17 -2.81 -23.31
C VAL A 93 1.95 -4.05 -23.75
N ALA A 94 1.66 -5.22 -23.20
CA ALA A 94 2.34 -6.47 -23.54
C ALA A 94 1.84 -7.12 -24.85
N ARG A 95 0.55 -6.96 -25.17
CA ARG A 95 -0.13 -7.66 -26.27
C ARG A 95 0.55 -7.53 -27.64
N PRO A 96 1.07 -6.38 -28.07
CA PRO A 96 1.77 -6.25 -29.35
C PRO A 96 2.99 -7.18 -29.48
N PHE A 97 3.63 -7.53 -28.36
CA PHE A 97 4.89 -8.28 -28.31
C PHE A 97 4.70 -9.81 -28.22
N HIS A 98 3.47 -10.30 -28.31
CA HIS A 98 3.15 -11.72 -28.15
C HIS A 98 3.99 -12.65 -29.06
N ARG A 99 4.14 -12.33 -30.36
CA ARG A 99 4.95 -13.14 -31.29
C ARG A 99 6.44 -13.16 -30.92
N GLN A 100 6.98 -12.05 -30.42
CA GLN A 100 8.35 -12.01 -29.92
C GLN A 100 8.51 -12.95 -28.73
N VAL A 101 7.57 -12.89 -27.78
CA VAL A 101 7.58 -13.78 -26.62
C VAL A 101 7.53 -15.23 -27.08
N GLU A 102 6.60 -15.60 -27.97
CA GLU A 102 6.52 -16.96 -28.54
C GLU A 102 7.85 -17.39 -29.17
N SER A 103 8.44 -16.55 -30.04
CA SER A 103 9.71 -16.88 -30.68
C SER A 103 10.88 -17.02 -29.70
N ILE A 104 10.94 -16.19 -28.67
CA ILE A 104 11.95 -16.28 -27.61
C ILE A 104 11.76 -17.56 -26.81
N VAL A 105 10.52 -17.86 -26.41
CA VAL A 105 10.16 -19.04 -25.63
C VAL A 105 10.44 -20.32 -26.42
N ASP A 106 10.04 -20.39 -27.69
CA ASP A 106 10.30 -21.55 -28.55
C ASP A 106 11.79 -21.82 -28.68
N ARG A 107 12.61 -20.78 -28.92
CA ARG A 107 14.08 -20.93 -28.97
C ARG A 107 14.63 -21.41 -27.63
N ALA A 108 14.13 -20.88 -26.52
CA ALA A 108 14.58 -21.23 -25.18
C ALA A 108 14.22 -22.67 -24.79
N ILE A 109 13.01 -23.12 -25.12
CA ILE A 109 12.53 -24.47 -24.78
C ILE A 109 13.34 -25.54 -25.51
N HIS A 110 13.82 -25.31 -26.72
CA HIS A 110 14.63 -26.33 -27.42
C HIS A 110 16.09 -26.41 -26.94
N GLN A 111 16.51 -25.56 -25.99
CA GLN A 111 17.87 -25.54 -25.45
C GLN A 111 17.93 -26.26 -24.09
N PRO A 112 18.56 -27.46 -24.00
CA PRO A 112 18.52 -28.28 -22.79
C PRO A 112 19.20 -27.63 -21.58
N VAL A 113 20.22 -26.79 -21.82
CA VAL A 113 20.89 -26.03 -20.75
C VAL A 113 19.94 -25.00 -20.15
N ILE A 114 19.23 -24.23 -20.99
CA ILE A 114 18.27 -23.22 -20.54
C ILE A 114 17.15 -23.87 -19.74
N GLN A 115 16.59 -24.98 -20.24
CA GLN A 115 15.57 -25.74 -19.50
C GLN A 115 16.04 -26.16 -18.10
N LYS A 116 17.25 -26.73 -17.99
CA LYS A 116 17.81 -27.16 -16.70
C LYS A 116 17.99 -25.97 -15.75
N VAL A 117 18.50 -24.85 -16.25
CA VAL A 117 18.72 -23.63 -15.44
C VAL A 117 17.38 -23.05 -14.97
N VAL A 118 16.42 -22.84 -15.87
CA VAL A 118 15.09 -22.29 -15.52
C VAL A 118 14.38 -23.19 -14.53
N ARG A 119 14.41 -24.52 -14.73
CA ARG A 119 13.82 -25.48 -13.80
C ARG A 119 14.51 -25.44 -12.44
N GLY A 120 15.84 -25.39 -12.41
CA GLY A 120 16.62 -25.31 -11.17
C GLY A 120 16.28 -24.03 -10.38
N ILE A 121 16.29 -22.87 -11.04
CA ILE A 121 15.91 -21.59 -10.45
C ILE A 121 14.46 -21.66 -9.94
N GLY A 122 13.53 -22.18 -10.75
CA GLY A 122 12.12 -22.32 -10.35
C GLY A 122 11.93 -23.15 -9.09
N ILE A 123 12.61 -24.30 -8.98
CA ILE A 123 12.59 -25.15 -7.78
C ILE A 123 13.17 -24.39 -6.58
N VAL A 124 14.33 -23.75 -6.73
CA VAL A 124 14.96 -22.96 -5.65
C VAL A 124 14.03 -21.84 -5.18
N LEU A 125 13.39 -21.11 -6.10
CA LEU A 125 12.46 -20.04 -5.75
C LEU A 125 11.23 -20.57 -5.03
N ILE A 126 10.66 -21.71 -5.45
CA ILE A 126 9.50 -22.32 -4.78
C ILE A 126 9.87 -22.77 -3.37
N ILE A 127 10.99 -23.47 -3.21
CA ILE A 127 11.48 -23.90 -1.89
C ILE A 127 11.77 -22.68 -1.02
N GLY A 128 12.46 -21.68 -1.55
CA GLY A 128 12.76 -20.44 -0.85
C GLY A 128 11.51 -19.69 -0.42
N ALA A 129 10.49 -19.59 -1.27
CA ALA A 129 9.21 -18.97 -0.95
C ALA A 129 8.48 -19.73 0.16
N PHE A 130 8.49 -21.07 0.13
CA PHE A 130 7.86 -21.89 1.16
C PHE A 130 8.58 -21.77 2.50
N VAL A 131 9.91 -21.87 2.50
CA VAL A 131 10.75 -21.68 3.70
C VAL A 131 10.55 -20.27 4.27
N GLY A 132 10.56 -19.25 3.41
CA GLY A 132 10.31 -17.87 3.82
C GLY A 132 8.92 -17.67 4.42
N ALA A 133 7.88 -18.24 3.81
CA ALA A 133 6.51 -18.18 4.33
C ALA A 133 6.39 -18.82 5.72
N VAL A 134 7.01 -19.99 5.93
CA VAL A 134 7.02 -20.67 7.23
C VAL A 134 7.85 -19.90 8.26
N ALA A 135 9.03 -19.42 7.88
CA ALA A 135 9.92 -18.69 8.78
C ALA A 135 9.34 -17.33 9.23
N LEU A 136 8.57 -16.67 8.36
CA LEU A 136 7.94 -15.38 8.65
C LEU A 136 6.53 -15.54 9.26
N PHE A 137 6.00 -16.76 9.33
CA PHE A 137 4.67 -17.01 9.87
C PHE A 137 4.59 -16.61 11.35
N GLY A 138 3.61 -15.77 11.69
CA GLY A 138 3.38 -15.32 13.06
C GLY A 138 4.37 -14.27 13.58
N SER A 139 5.41 -13.90 12.82
CA SER A 139 6.29 -12.79 13.18
C SER A 139 5.54 -11.47 12.95
N PRO A 140 5.39 -10.61 13.97
CA PRO A 140 4.82 -9.29 13.74
C PRO A 140 5.71 -8.56 12.73
N GLY A 141 5.09 -8.09 11.64
CA GLY A 141 5.80 -7.55 10.49
C GLY A 141 6.38 -6.16 10.76
N ARG A 142 6.19 -5.24 9.80
CA ARG A 142 6.74 -3.87 9.83
C ARG A 142 6.46 -3.09 11.12
N ASP A 143 5.34 -3.37 11.80
CA ASP A 143 4.82 -2.57 12.90
C ASP A 143 4.91 -3.33 14.25
N ALA A 144 5.90 -4.21 14.43
CA ALA A 144 6.04 -5.07 15.62
C ALA A 144 6.09 -4.32 16.95
N GLU A 145 6.95 -3.30 17.05
CA GLU A 145 7.09 -2.48 18.26
C GLU A 145 5.77 -1.76 18.60
N LEU A 146 5.10 -1.22 17.57
CA LEU A 146 3.81 -0.54 17.72
C LEU A 146 2.70 -1.49 18.15
N LEU A 147 2.68 -2.71 17.60
CA LEU A 147 1.72 -3.74 18.02
C LEU A 147 1.97 -4.13 19.48
N GLY A 148 3.23 -4.24 19.91
CA GLY A 148 3.59 -4.42 21.31
C GLY A 148 3.04 -3.31 22.20
N ASP A 149 3.26 -2.05 21.83
CA ASP A 149 2.72 -0.90 22.55
C ASP A 149 1.19 -0.91 22.61
N VAL A 150 0.53 -1.23 21.50
CA VAL A 150 -0.94 -1.34 21.43
C VAL A 150 -1.46 -2.40 22.39
N GLN A 151 -0.79 -3.55 22.53
CA GLN A 151 -1.18 -4.56 23.51
C GLN A 151 -1.04 -4.02 24.94
N ARG A 152 0.11 -3.44 25.28
CA ARG A 152 0.38 -2.89 26.63
C ARG A 152 -0.59 -1.76 27.00
N ILE A 153 -0.91 -0.88 26.06
CA ILE A 153 -1.89 0.20 26.25
C ILE A 153 -3.29 -0.40 26.45
N GLY A 154 -3.69 -1.38 25.64
CA GLY A 154 -5.00 -2.01 25.71
C GLY A 154 -5.26 -2.82 27.00
N GLU A 155 -4.21 -3.29 27.66
CA GLU A 155 -4.32 -3.93 28.98
C GLU A 155 -4.67 -2.94 30.11
N VAL A 156 -4.39 -1.65 29.91
CA VAL A 156 -4.58 -0.60 30.91
C VAL A 156 -5.79 0.29 30.59
N VAL A 157 -5.98 0.64 29.32
CA VAL A 157 -7.06 1.54 28.88
C VAL A 157 -8.33 0.72 28.63
N PRO A 158 -9.46 1.04 29.28
CA PRO A 158 -10.69 0.28 29.10
C PRO A 158 -11.20 0.30 27.65
N PRO A 159 -11.78 -0.80 27.13
CA PRO A 159 -12.44 -0.81 25.83
C PRO A 159 -13.57 0.22 25.73
N GLY A 160 -13.76 0.81 24.55
CA GLY A 160 -14.77 1.85 24.30
C GLY A 160 -14.32 3.26 24.73
N THR A 161 -13.09 3.42 25.19
CA THR A 161 -12.51 4.71 25.58
C THR A 161 -11.98 5.47 24.37
N THR A 162 -12.09 6.80 24.43
CA THR A 162 -11.36 7.70 23.52
C THR A 162 -10.13 8.24 24.24
N VAL A 163 -8.95 8.08 23.63
CA VAL A 163 -7.67 8.57 24.13
C VAL A 163 -7.20 9.77 23.31
N GLY A 164 -6.61 10.75 23.97
CA GLY A 164 -6.05 11.92 23.30
C GLY A 164 -4.72 11.59 22.62
N VAL A 165 -4.43 12.25 21.50
CA VAL A 165 -3.12 12.20 20.82
C VAL A 165 -2.69 13.59 20.35
N PRO A 166 -1.39 13.87 20.19
CA PRO A 166 -0.91 15.08 19.54
C PRO A 166 -1.42 15.16 18.10
N ILE A 167 -1.65 16.38 17.59
CA ILE A 167 -2.08 16.57 16.19
C ILE A 167 -1.14 15.93 15.18
N GLY A 168 0.17 15.90 15.45
CA GLY A 168 1.16 15.25 14.60
C GLY A 168 1.04 13.72 14.54
N MET A 169 0.34 13.10 15.50
CA MET A 169 0.07 11.66 15.53
C MET A 169 -1.33 11.32 14.98
N TRP A 170 -2.14 12.32 14.64
CA TRP A 170 -3.47 12.10 14.06
C TRP A 170 -3.41 11.28 12.76
N ASP A 171 -2.39 11.47 11.94
CA ASP A 171 -2.25 10.72 10.68
C ASP A 171 -1.55 9.35 10.84
N ASP A 172 -1.24 8.92 12.08
CA ASP A 172 -0.74 7.56 12.34
C ASP A 172 -1.88 6.54 12.30
N TRP A 173 -2.32 6.22 11.07
CA TRP A 173 -3.38 5.25 10.82
C TRP A 173 -3.08 3.86 11.37
N SER A 174 -1.81 3.45 11.46
CA SER A 174 -1.45 2.17 12.07
C SER A 174 -1.83 2.17 13.55
N LEU A 175 -1.43 3.18 14.32
CA LEU A 175 -1.79 3.31 15.74
C LEU A 175 -3.32 3.31 15.93
N GLN A 176 -4.04 4.16 15.18
CA GLN A 176 -5.49 4.25 15.30
C GLN A 176 -6.19 2.92 15.01
N THR A 177 -5.82 2.30 13.88
CA THR A 177 -6.50 1.08 13.43
C THR A 177 -6.18 -0.10 14.31
N TYR A 178 -4.96 -0.19 14.87
CA TYR A 178 -4.60 -1.26 15.79
C TYR A 178 -5.29 -1.12 17.15
N LEU A 179 -5.31 0.08 17.74
CA LEU A 179 -6.05 0.34 19.00
C LEU A 179 -7.54 0.03 18.84
N MET A 180 -8.15 0.49 17.75
CA MET A 180 -9.57 0.22 17.47
C MET A 180 -9.82 -1.27 17.24
N ARG A 181 -8.98 -1.94 16.43
CA ARG A 181 -9.18 -3.34 16.03
C ARG A 181 -8.98 -4.32 17.18
N TYR A 182 -7.95 -4.13 17.99
CA TYR A 182 -7.58 -5.10 19.02
C TYR A 182 -8.21 -4.79 20.38
N HIS A 183 -8.47 -3.51 20.69
CA HIS A 183 -8.89 -3.09 22.03
C HIS A 183 -10.13 -2.18 22.06
N SER A 184 -10.74 -1.89 20.90
CA SER A 184 -11.90 -0.98 20.79
C SER A 184 -11.64 0.41 21.38
N ILE A 185 -10.40 0.89 21.27
CA ILE A 185 -9.99 2.22 21.72
C ILE A 185 -9.96 3.17 20.52
N SER A 186 -10.59 4.33 20.66
CA SER A 186 -10.56 5.40 19.65
C SER A 186 -9.51 6.44 20.02
N VAL A 187 -8.92 7.11 19.03
CA VAL A 187 -8.03 8.25 19.27
C VAL A 187 -8.69 9.56 18.83
N ASP A 188 -8.33 10.67 19.46
CA ASP A 188 -8.76 12.01 19.08
C ASP A 188 -7.63 13.03 19.31
N ALA A 189 -7.44 13.93 18.34
CA ALA A 189 -6.43 14.99 18.41
C ALA A 189 -7.02 16.38 18.70
N THR A 190 -8.35 16.49 18.82
CA THR A 190 -9.05 17.78 18.87
C THR A 190 -9.28 18.31 20.27
N VAL A 191 -9.39 17.44 21.27
CA VAL A 191 -9.61 17.83 22.67
C VAL A 191 -8.30 17.71 23.44
N ALA A 192 -7.97 18.75 24.22
CA ALA A 192 -6.72 18.82 24.97
C ALA A 192 -6.72 17.92 26.23
N GLU A 193 -7.90 17.57 26.73
CA GLU A 193 -8.09 16.87 28.00
C GLU A 193 -8.91 15.60 27.80
N TYR A 194 -8.24 14.45 27.85
CA TYR A 194 -8.85 13.13 27.93
C TYR A 194 -8.35 12.44 29.20
N PRO A 195 -9.10 11.47 29.76
CA PRO A 195 -8.60 10.67 30.88
C PRO A 195 -7.27 9.97 30.59
N TRP A 196 -7.03 9.66 29.30
CA TRP A 196 -5.86 9.00 28.78
C TRP A 196 -5.30 9.77 27.59
N TYR A 197 -3.98 9.85 27.48
CA TYR A 197 -3.31 10.51 26.37
C TYR A 197 -2.11 9.68 25.91
N ILE A 198 -1.90 9.55 24.60
CA ILE A 198 -0.79 8.83 24.00
C ILE A 198 0.10 9.82 23.26
N THR A 199 1.40 9.78 23.51
CA THR A 199 2.40 10.56 22.77
C THR A 199 3.43 9.63 22.11
N GLY A 200 4.32 10.19 21.30
CA GLY A 200 5.59 9.53 21.02
C GLY A 200 6.40 9.37 22.30
N LYS A 201 7.39 8.46 22.30
CA LYS A 201 8.19 8.11 23.49
C LYS A 201 8.75 9.31 24.25
N ASP A 202 9.28 10.30 23.53
CA ASP A 202 9.86 11.52 24.08
C ASP A 202 8.87 12.72 24.04
N GLY A 203 7.62 12.46 23.66
CA GLY A 203 6.57 13.47 23.59
C GLY A 203 5.94 13.75 24.95
N VAL A 204 5.27 14.88 25.05
CA VAL A 204 4.59 15.34 26.28
C VAL A 204 3.16 15.74 25.94
N PRO A 205 2.16 15.42 26.78
CA PRO A 205 0.80 15.88 26.58
C PRO A 205 0.70 17.42 26.65
N PRO A 206 -0.38 18.02 26.13
CA PRO A 206 -0.58 19.47 26.11
C PRO A 206 -0.61 20.12 27.51
N LEU A 207 -0.92 19.35 28.56
CA LEU A 207 -0.93 19.79 29.96
C LEU A 207 -0.03 18.89 30.80
N PRO A 208 1.31 19.05 30.74
CA PRO A 208 2.25 18.12 31.37
C PRO A 208 2.00 17.89 32.87
N ASP A 209 1.63 18.95 33.59
CA ASP A 209 1.42 18.90 35.05
C ASP A 209 0.11 18.18 35.44
N ALA A 210 -0.85 18.07 34.52
CA ALA A 210 -2.14 17.42 34.77
C ALA A 210 -2.08 15.90 34.54
N TYR A 211 -1.06 15.42 33.83
CA TYR A 211 -0.90 14.02 33.47
C TYR A 211 0.28 13.38 34.19
N ARG A 212 0.10 12.10 34.51
CA ARG A 212 1.17 11.23 34.98
C ARG A 212 1.49 10.21 33.89
N GLN A 213 2.75 10.12 33.51
CA GLN A 213 3.20 9.06 32.60
C GLN A 213 3.11 7.70 33.32
N LEU A 214 2.60 6.70 32.61
CA LEU A 214 2.62 5.31 33.07
C LEU A 214 3.86 4.63 32.51
N ASP A 215 4.60 3.96 33.40
CA ASP A 215 5.70 3.10 33.03
C ASP A 215 5.17 1.71 32.66
N ILE A 216 4.77 1.57 31.39
CA ILE A 216 4.24 0.33 30.82
C ILE A 216 5.16 -0.22 29.70
N GLU A 217 6.46 0.09 29.76
CA GLU A 217 7.48 -0.45 28.86
C GLU A 217 7.15 -0.32 27.34
N CYS A 218 6.55 0.79 26.94
CA CYS A 218 6.31 1.08 25.53
C CYS A 218 7.62 1.43 24.79
N GLU A 219 7.72 0.98 23.55
CA GLU A 219 8.91 1.11 22.71
C GLU A 219 8.88 2.38 21.87
N ARG A 220 7.73 2.70 21.25
CA ARG A 220 7.56 3.85 20.34
C ARG A 220 6.72 4.97 20.93
N THR A 221 5.79 4.61 21.80
CA THR A 221 4.79 5.52 22.39
C THR A 221 4.99 5.68 23.89
N ALA A 222 4.30 6.64 24.47
CA ALA A 222 4.15 6.78 25.92
C ALA A 222 2.67 6.99 26.26
N LEU A 223 2.20 6.32 27.31
CA LEU A 223 0.84 6.46 27.82
C LEU A 223 0.83 7.36 29.06
N TRP A 224 -0.16 8.23 29.11
CA TRP A 224 -0.36 9.19 30.18
C TRP A 224 -1.79 9.06 30.71
N SER A 225 -1.98 9.16 32.03
CA SER A 225 -3.29 9.26 32.67
C SER A 225 -3.44 10.58 33.40
N LEU A 226 -4.65 11.12 33.48
CA LEU A 226 -4.93 12.29 34.30
C LEU A 226 -4.63 12.00 35.78
N ALA A 227 -3.92 12.90 36.46
CA ALA A 227 -3.44 12.68 37.84
C ALA A 227 -4.56 12.72 38.89
N GLU A 228 -5.65 13.46 38.61
CA GLU A 228 -6.88 13.46 39.41
C GLU A 228 -8.09 13.22 38.49
N PRO A 229 -8.88 12.16 38.69
CA PRO A 229 -10.14 12.01 38.00
C PRO A 229 -11.12 13.07 38.54
N ARG A 230 -11.59 13.97 37.67
CA ARG A 230 -12.74 14.83 37.96
C ARG A 230 -14.06 14.10 37.73
#